data_AF-A0A4V2SMM0-F1
#
_entry.id   AF-A0A4V2SMM0-F1
#
_cell.length_a   1.000
_cell.length_b   1.000
_cell.length_c   1.000
_cell.angle_alpha   90.00
_cell.angle_beta   90.00
_cell.angle_gamma   90.00
#
_symmetry.space_group_name_H-M   'P 1'
#
loop_
_entity.id
_entity.type
_entity.pdbx_description
1 polymer ?
#
loop_
_entity_poly.entity_id
_entity_poly.type
_entity_poly.pdbx_seq_one_letter_code
_entity_poly.pdbx_strand_id
1 'polypeptide(L)' 'MLNVAFGAVNSKNMTTTCSIVFGENNQVGWSAHGKFNYANGWLYGVSLNTGVFNNMIDNDVIDTPIQDDDGVPSSQTQGL' A
#
# COMPACT_ATOMS: atom_id res chain seq x y z
N MET A 1 26.95 21.41 9.63
CA MET A 1 25.55 21.33 9.18
C MET A 1 25.56 20.61 7.85
N LEU A 2 25.09 19.37 7.79
CA LEU A 2 25.02 18.60 6.54
C LEU A 2 23.74 19.00 5.81
N ASN A 3 23.87 19.46 4.57
CA ASN A 3 22.74 19.75 3.71
C ASN A 3 22.49 18.52 2.81
N VAL A 4 21.33 17.88 2.98
CA VAL A 4 20.89 16.80 2.10
C VAL A 4 19.86 17.38 1.14
N ALA A 5 20.27 17.62 -0.09
CA ALA A 5 19.40 18.07 -1.16
C ALA A 5 18.94 16.86 -1.99
N PHE A 6 17.64 16.58 -1.96
CA PHE A 6 17.03 15.58 -2.85
C PHE A 6 16.65 16.27 -4.16
N GLY A 7 17.28 15.85 -5.27
CA GLY A 7 17.15 16.53 -6.57
C GLY A 7 15.76 16.44 -7.19
N ALA A 8 15.21 15.22 -7.34
CA ALA A 8 13.85 15.01 -7.80
C ALA A 8 13.35 13.62 -7.39
N VAL A 9 12.05 13.52 -7.14
CA VAL A 9 11.36 12.27 -6.82
C VAL A 9 10.18 12.16 -7.76
N ASN A 10 10.17 11.13 -8.59
CA ASN A 10 9.05 10.86 -9.49
C ASN A 10 8.58 9.43 -9.25
N SER A 11 7.38 9.27 -8.71
CA SER A 11 6.68 8.00 -8.73
C SER A 11 5.54 8.08 -9.71
N LYS A 12 5.53 7.15 -10.68
CA LYS A 12 4.50 7.11 -11.71
C LYS A 12 3.23 6.42 -11.23
N ASN A 13 3.35 5.47 -10.30
CA ASN A 13 2.22 4.81 -9.67
C ASN A 13 2.62 4.36 -8.26
N MET A 14 1.68 4.59 -7.33
CA MET A 14 1.69 4.14 -5.96
C MET A 14 0.31 3.52 -5.73
N THR A 15 0.24 2.24 -5.42
CA THR A 15 -1.05 1.53 -5.33
C THR A 15 -1.51 1.44 -3.88
N THR A 16 -1.37 0.30 -3.23
CA THR A 16 -1.83 0.12 -1.85
C THR A 16 -0.63 -0.13 -0.95
N THR A 17 -0.67 0.41 0.27
CA THR A 17 0.40 0.18 1.27
C THR A 17 1.77 0.65 0.79
N CYS A 18 1.86 1.91 0.41
CA CYS A 18 3.10 2.46 -0.15
C CYS A 18 3.42 3.82 0.45
N SER A 19 4.70 4.06 0.67
CA SER A 19 5.22 5.34 1.17
C SER A 19 6.51 5.68 0.45
N ILE A 20 6.76 6.97 0.25
CA ILE A 20 8.04 7.49 -0.23
C ILE A 20 8.55 8.42 0.86
N VAL A 21 9.70 8.09 1.44
CA VAL A 21 10.19 8.75 2.65
C VAL A 21 11.66 9.13 2.50
N PHE A 22 11.99 10.31 3.01
CA PHE A 22 13.33 10.89 3.00
C PHE A 22 13.74 11.34 4.40
N GLY A 23 15.04 11.28 4.70
CA GLY A 23 15.58 11.61 6.02
C GLY A 23 15.39 10.48 7.03
N GLU A 24 15.62 10.79 8.30
CA GLU A 24 15.32 9.86 9.39
C GLU A 24 13.81 9.65 9.50
N ASN A 25 13.40 8.38 9.57
CA ASN A 25 11.98 8.06 9.69
C ASN A 25 11.74 6.88 10.64
N ASN A 26 10.69 7.01 11.43
CA ASN A 26 10.13 5.97 12.27
C ASN A 26 8.79 5.52 11.66
N GLN A 27 8.74 4.37 10.99
CA GLN A 27 7.48 3.78 10.51
C GLN A 27 6.98 2.70 11.46
N VAL A 28 7.09 2.95 12.76
CA VAL A 28 6.67 1.98 13.79
C VAL A 28 5.15 1.92 13.82
N GLY A 29 4.60 0.71 13.75
CA GLY A 29 3.16 0.47 13.66
C GLY A 29 2.59 0.77 12.27
N TRP A 30 3.43 0.80 11.23
CA TRP A 30 2.94 0.86 9.88
C TRP A 30 2.41 -0.51 9.45
N SER A 31 1.09 -0.68 9.53
CA SER A 31 0.38 -1.84 9.03
C SER A 31 -0.54 -1.45 7.88
N ALA A 32 -0.92 -2.44 7.08
CA ALA A 32 -1.99 -2.28 6.11
C ALA A 32 -2.62 -3.63 5.81
N HIS A 33 -3.93 -3.58 5.66
CA HIS A 33 -4.76 -4.76 5.44
C HIS A 33 -5.79 -4.44 4.37
N GLY A 34 -6.17 -5.44 3.60
CA GLY A 34 -7.21 -5.29 2.60
C GLY A 34 -7.50 -6.61 1.92
N LYS A 35 -8.72 -6.74 1.43
CA LYS A 35 -9.13 -7.77 0.48
C LYS A 35 -9.56 -7.09 -0.80
N PHE A 36 -9.17 -7.70 -1.89
CA PHE A 36 -9.41 -7.16 -3.22
C PHE A 36 -9.90 -8.28 -4.12
N ASN A 37 -11.15 -8.17 -4.54
CA ASN A 37 -11.74 -9.07 -5.50
C ASN A 37 -11.99 -8.29 -6.79
N TYR A 38 -11.18 -8.53 -7.80
CA TYR A 38 -11.35 -7.89 -9.11
C TYR A 38 -11.80 -8.89 -10.16
N ALA A 39 -13.08 -8.85 -10.50
CA ALA A 39 -13.67 -9.77 -11.47
C ALA A 39 -12.97 -9.71 -12.84
N ASN A 40 -12.85 -8.51 -13.41
CA ASN A 40 -12.10 -8.30 -14.65
C ASN A 40 -10.64 -7.88 -14.45
N GLY A 41 -10.18 -7.78 -13.20
CA GLY A 41 -8.86 -7.23 -12.89
C GLY A 41 -8.74 -5.73 -13.17
N TRP A 42 -7.50 -5.29 -13.35
CA TRP A 42 -7.12 -3.91 -13.64
C TRP A 42 -6.61 -3.78 -15.07
N LEU A 43 -7.08 -2.74 -15.77
CA LEU A 43 -6.62 -2.39 -17.11
C LEU A 43 -5.81 -1.11 -17.03
N TYR A 44 -4.59 -1.17 -17.54
CA TYR A 44 -3.64 -0.06 -17.49
C TYR A 44 -3.22 0.36 -18.90
N GLY A 45 -3.26 1.67 -19.16
CA GLY A 45 -2.95 2.22 -20.48
C GLY A 45 -4.13 2.15 -21.45
N VAL A 46 -3.85 2.12 -22.75
CA VAL A 46 -4.90 2.01 -23.78
C VAL A 46 -5.35 0.56 -23.88
N SER A 47 -6.58 0.31 -23.46
CA SER A 47 -7.17 -1.04 -23.42
C SER A 47 -8.58 -1.05 -24.01
N LEU A 48 -8.84 -2.00 -24.91
CA LEU A 48 -10.17 -2.31 -25.45
C LEU A 48 -10.54 -3.72 -25.02
N ASN A 49 -11.63 -3.85 -24.26
CA ASN A 49 -12.19 -5.13 -23.84
C ASN A 49 -13.63 -5.22 -24.34
N THR A 50 -13.95 -6.27 -25.10
CA THR A 50 -15.28 -6.51 -25.67
C THR A 50 -15.70 -7.96 -25.40
N GLY A 51 -17.00 -8.19 -25.23
CA GLY A 51 -17.52 -9.54 -24.95
C GLY A 51 -17.16 -10.08 -23.56
N VAL A 52 -16.76 -9.21 -22.63
CA VAL A 52 -16.40 -9.62 -21.26
C VAL A 52 -17.65 -9.90 -20.44
N PHE A 53 -17.78 -11.11 -19.94
CA PHE A 53 -18.74 -11.50 -18.91
C PHE A 53 -17.96 -12.05 -17.71
N ASN A 54 -18.10 -11.42 -16.55
CA ASN A 54 -17.47 -11.90 -15.32
C ASN A 54 -18.54 -12.21 -14.28
N ASN A 55 -18.40 -13.36 -13.62
CA ASN A 55 -19.16 -13.69 -12.42
C ASN A 55 -18.16 -13.90 -11.29
N MET A 56 -18.31 -13.12 -10.22
CA MET A 56 -17.43 -13.17 -9.06
C MET A 56 -18.30 -13.40 -7.84
N ILE A 57 -18.15 -14.59 -7.26
CA ILE A 57 -18.86 -15.02 -6.07
C ILE A 57 -17.82 -15.21 -4.99
N ASP A 58 -17.90 -14.36 -3.98
CA ASP A 58 -17.09 -14.42 -2.78
C ASP A 58 -18.05 -14.64 -1.62
N ASN A 59 -18.32 -15.90 -1.33
CA ASN A 59 -19.37 -16.30 -0.40
C ASN A 59 -18.76 -16.85 0.88
N ASP A 60 -18.17 -15.95 1.66
CA ASP A 60 -17.73 -16.16 3.02
C ASP A 60 -18.70 -15.55 4.05
N VAL A 61 -18.95 -16.27 5.14
CA VAL A 61 -19.86 -15.84 6.23
C VAL A 61 -19.24 -14.72 7.07
N ILE A 62 -17.91 -14.69 7.14
CA ILE A 62 -17.11 -13.64 7.78
C ILE A 62 -16.03 -13.27 6.77
N ASP A 63 -16.10 -12.04 6.29
CA ASP A 63 -15.14 -11.49 5.34
C ASP A 63 -14.08 -10.63 6.07
N THR A 64 -12.81 -10.91 5.85
CA THR A 64 -11.65 -10.15 6.35
C THR A 64 -11.71 -9.69 7.81
N PRO A 65 -11.76 -10.61 8.79
CA PRO A 65 -11.49 -10.22 10.16
C PRO A 65 -10.02 -9.80 10.26
N ILE A 66 -9.79 -8.50 10.40
CA ILE A 66 -8.46 -7.93 10.63
C ILE A 66 -8.27 -7.85 12.14
N GLN A 67 -7.27 -8.56 12.65
CA GLN A 67 -6.83 -8.48 14.03
C GLN A 67 -5.38 -7.98 14.04
N ASP A 68 -5.19 -6.75 14.50
CA ASP A 68 -3.89 -6.08 14.60
C ASP A 68 -3.59 -5.84 16.08
N ASP A 69 -3.27 -6.94 16.79
CA ASP A 69 -2.94 -6.94 18.22
C ASP A 69 -1.41 -6.80 18.43
N ASP A 70 -0.80 -5.79 17.81
CA ASP A 70 0.61 -5.50 17.96
C ASP A 70 0.84 -4.40 19.01
N GLY A 71 1.42 -4.78 20.14
CA GLY A 71 2.07 -3.82 21.02
C GLY A 71 3.34 -3.35 20.32
N VAL A 72 3.31 -2.20 19.64
CA VAL A 72 4.46 -1.74 18.85
C VAL A 72 5.34 -0.78 19.66
N PRO A 73 6.39 -1.26 20.35
CA PRO A 73 7.31 -0.37 21.03
C PRO A 73 8.08 0.45 20.00
N SER A 74 8.03 1.77 20.12
CA SER A 74 8.94 2.66 19.40
C SER A 74 10.02 3.16 20.35
N SER A 75 11.28 2.93 20.01
CA SER A 75 12.41 3.65 20.58
C SER A 75 13.32 4.03 19.43
N GLN A 76 13.33 5.30 19.08
CA GLN A 76 14.27 5.82 18.09
C GLN A 76 15.10 6.91 18.76
N THR A 77 16.37 6.59 19.04
CA THR A 77 17.38 7.62 19.31
C THR A 77 17.85 8.14 17.96
N GLN A 78 17.29 9.27 17.54
CA GLN A 78 17.70 9.96 16.32
C GLN A 78 19.13 10.46 16.47
N GLY A 79 19.99 10.12 15.51
CA GLY A 79 21.43 10.35 15.54
C GLY A 79 21.81 11.39 14.50
N LEU A 80 22.28 12.55 14.99
CA LEU A 80 22.68 13.73 14.21
C LEU A 80 23.60 13.43 13.02
#